data_AF-A0A5J4VDX2-F1
#
_entry.id   AF-A0A5J4VDX2-F1
#
_cell.length_a   1.000
_cell.length_b   1.000
_cell.length_c   1.000
_cell.angle_alpha   90.00
_cell.angle_beta   90.00
_cell.angle_gamma   90.00
#
_symmetry.space_group_name_H-M   'P 1'
#
loop_
_entity.id
_entity.type
_entity.pdbx_description
1 polymer ?
#
loop_
_entity_poly.entity_id
_entity_poly.type
_entity_poly.pdbx_seq_one_letter_code
_entity_poly.pdbx_strand_id
1 'polypeptide(L)' 'MSPIEHIFHALKKNLRDRAIRRVDEFKKIIIEEWSYLPVSLTCSLVNSMPRRTEALWKAKGLHIKY' A
#
# COMPACT_ATOMS: atom_id res chain seq x y z
N MET A 1 -2.17 10.75 1.90
CA MET A 1 -3.42 10.44 2.63
C MET A 1 -4.17 9.20 2.17
N SER A 2 -4.07 8.73 0.93
CA SER A 2 -4.79 7.53 0.52
C SER A 2 -4.15 6.25 1.10
N PRO A 3 -4.89 5.39 1.83
CA PRO A 3 -4.37 4.11 2.35
C PRO A 3 -3.96 3.13 1.25
N ILE A 4 -4.58 3.20 0.08
CA ILE A 4 -4.28 2.29 -1.03
C ILE A 4 -2.85 2.49 -1.55
N GLU A 5 -2.28 3.69 -1.41
CA GLU A 5 -0.88 3.96 -1.80
C GLU A 5 0.11 3.11 -0.98
N HIS A 6 -0.22 2.80 0.27
CA HIS A 6 0.59 1.90 1.09
C HIS A 6 0.53 0.46 0.58
N ILE A 7 -0.63 0.03 0.07
CA ILE A 7 -0.80 -1.27 -0.57
C ILE A 7 0.02 -1.33 -1.86
N PHE A 8 -0.07 -0.30 -2.71
CA PHE A 8 0.73 -0.22 -3.93
C PHE A 8 2.22 -0.19 -3.65
N HIS A 9 2.66 0.48 -2.58
CA HIS A 9 4.04 0.46 -2.15
C HIS A 9 4.49 -0.95 -1.74
N ALA A 10 3.69 -1.66 -0.95
CA ALA A 10 3.98 -3.04 -0.55
C ALA A 10 4.08 -3.99 -1.76
N LEU A 11 3.12 -3.93 -2.68
CA LEU A 11 3.14 -4.71 -3.92
C LEU A 11 4.39 -4.40 -4.75
N LYS A 12 4.71 -3.13 -4.97
CA LYS A 12 5.91 -2.73 -5.72
C LYS A 12 7.19 -3.22 -5.05
N LYS A 13 7.24 -3.24 -3.72
CA LYS A 13 8.38 -3.78 -2.97
C LYS A 13 8.55 -5.27 -3.25
N ASN A 14 7.50 -6.06 -3.07
CA ASN A 14 7.57 -7.51 -3.29
C ASN A 14 7.85 -7.87 -4.77
N LEU A 15 7.31 -7.09 -5.71
CA LEU A 15 7.54 -7.28 -7.14
C LEU A 15 8.99 -6.99 -7.55
N ARG A 16 9.71 -6.12 -6.84
CA ARG A 16 11.14 -5.85 -7.13
C ARG A 16 12.04 -7.04 -6.85
N ASP A 17 11.61 -7.92 -5.95
CA ASP A 17 12.37 -9.11 -5.58
C ASP A 17 12.12 -10.28 -6.56
N ARG A 18 11.16 -10.13 -7.50
CA ARG A 18 10.84 -11.13 -8.51
C ARG A 18 11.45 -10.76 -9.86
N ALA A 19 12.01 -11.74 -10.57
CA ALA A 19 12.46 -11.56 -11.95
C ALA A 19 11.26 -11.68 -12.90
N ILE A 20 10.80 -10.56 -13.47
CA ILE A 20 9.63 -10.51 -14.36
C ILE A 20 10.09 -10.03 -15.73
N ARG A 21 9.87 -10.84 -16.78
CA ARG A 21 10.38 -10.55 -18.14
C ARG A 21 9.28 -10.26 -19.14
N ARG A 22 8.04 -10.62 -18.83
CA ARG A 22 6.89 -10.44 -19.73
C ARG A 22 5.67 -9.89 -19.00
N VAL A 23 4.78 -9.26 -19.76
CA VAL A 23 3.54 -8.67 -19.23
C VAL A 23 2.56 -9.74 -18.73
N ASP A 24 2.48 -10.91 -19.38
CA ASP A 24 1.65 -12.03 -18.93
C ASP A 24 2.14 -12.61 -17.59
N GLU A 25 3.45 -12.73 -17.43
CA GLU A 25 4.08 -13.12 -16.17
C GLU A 25 3.81 -12.08 -15.06
N PHE A 26 3.95 -10.78 -15.38
CA PHE A 26 3.61 -9.69 -14.46
C PHE A 26 2.17 -9.78 -13.97
N LYS A 27 1.20 -9.98 -14.88
CA LYS A 27 -0.23 -10.09 -14.55
C LYS A 27 -0.50 -11.25 -13.59
N LYS A 28 0.17 -12.39 -13.78
CA LYS A 28 0.02 -13.53 -12.88
C LYS A 28 0.61 -13.24 -11.50
N ILE A 29 1.84 -12.73 -11.46
CA ILE A 29 2.56 -12.47 -10.21
C ILE A 29 1.87 -11.38 -9.39
N ILE A 30 1.36 -10.31 -10.00
CA ILE A 30 0.70 -9.24 -9.22
C ILE A 30 -0.60 -9.72 -8.56
N ILE A 31 -1.34 -10.65 -9.19
CA ILE A 31 -2.53 -11.28 -8.59
C ILE A 31 -2.11 -12.19 -7.43
N GLU A 32 -1.05 -12.97 -7.62
CA GLU A 32 -0.49 -13.84 -6.57
C GLU A 32 -0.03 -13.02 -5.35
N GLU A 33 0.77 -11.98 -5.56
CA GLU A 33 1.22 -11.07 -4.51
C GLU A 33 0.05 -10.37 -3.80
N TRP A 34 -0.96 -9.94 -4.56
CA TRP A 34 -2.19 -9.38 -3.96
C TRP A 34 -2.86 -10.37 -3.02
N SER A 35 -2.94 -11.65 -3.41
CA SER A 35 -3.55 -12.70 -2.59
C SER A 35 -2.76 -13.04 -1.33
N TYR A 36 -1.46 -12.80 -1.32
CA TYR A 36 -0.59 -13.02 -0.16
C TYR A 36 -0.54 -11.85 0.82
N LEU A 37 -1.08 -10.68 0.45
CA LEU A 37 -1.12 -9.55 1.37
C LEU A 37 -1.97 -9.91 2.60
N PRO A 38 -1.43 -9.74 3.81
CA PRO A 38 -2.16 -10.12 5.00
C PRO A 38 -3.33 -9.17 5.23
N VAL A 39 -4.49 -9.72 5.60
CA VAL A 39 -5.69 -8.93 5.97
C VAL A 39 -5.38 -7.93 7.11
N SER A 40 -4.44 -8.27 7.98
CA SER A 40 -3.98 -7.38 9.04
C SER A 40 -3.38 -6.07 8.51
N LEU A 41 -2.73 -6.08 7.34
CA LEU A 41 -2.21 -4.88 6.70
C LEU A 41 -3.36 -3.94 6.32
N THR A 42 -4.37 -4.43 5.61
CA THR A 42 -5.55 -3.65 5.23
C THR A 42 -6.31 -3.13 6.45
N CYS A 43 -6.52 -3.97 7.47
CA CYS A 43 -7.13 -3.54 8.74
C CYS A 43 -6.31 -2.43 9.41
N SER A 44 -4.98 -2.57 9.50
CA SER A 44 -4.11 -1.57 10.13
C SER A 44 -4.17 -0.22 9.41
N LEU A 45 -4.24 -0.24 8.07
CA LEU A 45 -4.33 0.95 7.24
C LEU A 45 -5.65 1.70 7.48
N VAL A 46 -6.78 0.98 7.50
CA VAL A 46 -8.09 1.57 7.83
C VAL A 46 -8.10 2.10 9.25
N ASN A 47 -7.65 1.31 10.22
CA ASN A 47 -7.63 1.70 11.64
C ASN A 47 -6.70 2.90 11.92
N SER A 48 -5.71 3.14 11.06
CA SER A 48 -4.82 4.30 11.16
C SER A 48 -5.45 5.61 10.68
N MET A 49 -6.55 5.57 9.92
CA MET A 49 -7.12 6.75 9.26
C MET A 49 -7.49 7.90 10.19
N PRO A 50 -8.15 7.66 11.36
CA PRO A 50 -8.47 8.75 12.28
C PRO A 50 -7.22 9.53 12.74
N ARG A 51 -6.11 8.83 13.02
CA ARG A 51 -4.84 9.47 13.40
C ARG A 51 -4.21 10.26 12.26
N ARG A 52 -4.31 9.75 11.02
CA ARG A 52 -3.82 10.45 9.82
C ARG A 52 -4.60 11.72 9.55
N THR A 53 -5.93 11.68 9.70
CA THR A 53 -6.80 12.86 9.53
C THR A 53 -6.55 13.90 10.61
N GLU A 54 -6.33 13.47 11.85
CA GLU A 54 -5.95 14.38 12.95
C GLU A 54 -4.60 15.06 12.66
N ALA A 55 -3.60 14.29 12.18
CA ALA A 55 -2.31 14.84 11.79
C ALA A 55 -2.42 15.86 10.65
N LEU A 56 -3.28 15.60 9.65
CA LEU A 56 -3.54 16.53 8.55
C LEU A 56 -4.18 17.82 9.06
N TRP A 57 -5.13 17.72 9.99
CA TRP A 57 -5.76 18.86 10.63
C TRP A 57 -4.75 19.71 11.40
N LYS A 58 -3.89 19.07 12.22
CA LYS A 58 -2.80 19.76 12.95
C LYS A 58 -1.81 20.44 11.99
N ALA A 59 -1.55 19.81 10.85
CA ALA A 59 -0.69 20.36 9.80
C ALA A 59 -1.39 21.45 8.95
N LYS A 60 -2.64 21.82 9.24
CA LYS A 60 -3.44 22.78 8.46
C LYS A 60 -3.49 22.43 6.97
N GLY A 61 -3.57 21.14 6.66
CA GLY A 61 -3.60 20.63 5.29
C GLY A 61 -2.23 20.50 4.61
N LEU A 62 -1.13 20.85 5.28
CA LEU A 62 0.23 20.63 4.77
C LEU A 62 0.63 19.15 4.81
N HIS A 63 1.77 18.84 4.19
CA HIS A 63 2.31 17.49 4.13
C HIS A 63 2.46 16.85 5.51
N ILE A 64 2.07 15.59 5.61
CA ILE A 64 2.24 14.74 6.80
C ILE A 64 3.01 13.48 6.45
N LYS A 65 3.69 12.86 7.43
CA LYS A 65 4.56 11.68 7.27
C LYS A 65 3.86 10.42 6.68
N TYR A 66 2.54 10.43 6.51
CA TYR A 66 1.71 9.26 6.18
C TYR A 66 1.22 9.17 4.74
#